data_AF-A0A257XZS8-F1
#
_entry.id   AF-A0A257XZS8-F1
#
_cell.length_a   1.000
_cell.length_b   1.000
_cell.length_c   1.000
_cell.angle_alpha   90.00
_cell.angle_beta   90.00
_cell.angle_gamma   90.00
#
_symmetry.space_group_name_H-M   'P 1'
#
loop_
_entity.id
_entity.type
_entity.pdbx_description
1 polymer ?
#
loop_
_entity_poly.entity_id
_entity_poly.type
_entity_poly.pdbx_seq_one_letter_code
_entity_poly.pdbx_strand_id
1 'polypeptide(L)'
;MLWLKAFHIVMVVSWFAGLFYLPRLFVNLAMENHDVAYDRLLLMARKLYRFVTPIMWLTLITGSWLWLAYFPLSMNWLWVKLALVAGLIAYHHVCGKRLRQFEARENTKSHVWFRWFNEIPVIVLLVIVLLVVLKPF
;
A
#
# COMPACT_ATOMS: atom_id res chain seq x y z
N MET A 1 22.92 1.47 -13.07
CA MET A 1 21.74 1.69 -12.19
C MET A 1 21.31 0.45 -11.39
N LEU A 2 22.18 -0.54 -11.12
CA LEU A 2 21.79 -1.69 -10.29
C LEU A 2 21.46 -1.25 -8.85
N TRP A 3 22.17 -0.26 -8.33
CA TRP A 3 21.88 0.35 -7.03
C TRP A 3 20.49 0.99 -6.98
N LEU A 4 20.07 1.72 -8.04
CA LEU A 4 18.74 2.35 -8.11
C LEU A 4 17.64 1.29 -8.13
N LYS A 5 17.85 0.20 -8.88
CA LYS A 5 16.94 -0.96 -8.88
C LYS A 5 16.85 -1.60 -7.51
N ALA A 6 17.97 -1.83 -6.84
CA ALA A 6 18.00 -2.38 -5.49
C ALA A 6 17.28 -1.46 -4.50
N PHE A 7 17.56 -0.16 -4.53
CA PHE A 7 16.91 0.84 -3.70
C PHE A 7 15.39 0.89 -3.94
N HIS A 8 14.95 0.89 -5.20
CA HIS A 8 13.54 0.81 -5.56
C HIS A 8 12.87 -0.43 -4.97
N ILE A 9 13.49 -1.61 -5.08
CA ILE A 9 12.96 -2.85 -4.50
C ILE A 9 12.79 -2.72 -2.99
N VAL A 10 13.78 -2.17 -2.28
CA VAL A 10 13.69 -1.95 -0.83
C VAL A 10 12.51 -1.02 -0.49
N MET A 11 12.32 0.07 -1.25
CA MET A 11 11.19 0.98 -1.07
C MET A 11 9.84 0.29 -1.33
N VAL A 12 9.72 -0.50 -2.41
CA VAL A 12 8.51 -1.28 -2.73
C VAL A 12 8.16 -2.22 -1.58
N VAL A 13 9.12 -3.03 -1.11
CA VAL A 13 8.90 -3.99 -0.02
C VAL A 13 8.49 -3.25 1.26
N SER A 14 9.15 -2.14 1.56
CA SER A 14 8.86 -1.32 2.75
C SER A 14 7.47 -0.68 2.68
N TRP A 15 7.04 -0.24 1.49
CA TRP A 15 5.70 0.30 1.28
C TRP A 15 4.63 -0.79 1.43
N PHE A 16 4.83 -1.96 0.81
CA PHE A 16 3.90 -3.08 0.90
C PHE A 16 3.76 -3.63 2.33
N ALA A 17 4.83 -3.67 3.11
CA ALA A 17 4.74 -4.00 4.53
C ALA A 17 3.75 -3.09 5.27
N GLY A 18 3.76 -1.79 4.97
CA GLY A 18 2.79 -0.84 5.46
C GLY A 18 1.36 -1.08 4.95
N LEU A 19 1.21 -1.35 3.65
CA LEU A 19 -0.10 -1.62 3.03
C LEU A 19 -0.76 -2.91 3.52
N PHE A 20 0.00 -3.90 3.96
CA PHE A 20 -0.53 -5.10 4.61
C PHE A 20 -0.83 -4.87 6.09
N TYR A 21 0.03 -4.17 6.80
CA TYR A 21 -0.10 -4.05 8.25
C TYR A 21 -1.16 -3.03 8.67
N LEU A 22 -1.36 -1.95 7.90
CA LEU A 22 -2.30 -0.89 8.24
C LEU A 22 -3.78 -1.35 8.21
N PRO A 23 -4.28 -2.03 7.16
CA PRO A 23 -5.61 -2.63 7.14
C PRO A 23 -5.82 -3.64 8.27
N ARG A 24 -4.78 -4.41 8.59
CA ARG A 24 -4.82 -5.36 9.70
C ARG A 24 -5.03 -4.67 11.04
N LEU A 25 -4.40 -3.51 11.26
CA LEU A 25 -4.69 -2.69 12.44
C LEU A 25 -6.14 -2.18 12.45
N PHE A 26 -6.71 -1.83 11.29
CA PHE A 26 -8.12 -1.43 11.18
C PHE A 26 -9.10 -2.55 11.54
N VAL A 27 -8.78 -3.81 11.19
CA VAL A 27 -9.58 -4.97 11.62
C VAL A 27 -9.66 -5.01 13.15
N ASN A 28 -8.51 -4.88 13.82
CA ASN A 28 -8.45 -4.90 15.28
C ASN A 28 -9.16 -3.69 15.91
N LEU A 29 -8.95 -2.49 15.36
CA LEU A 29 -9.67 -1.27 15.79
C LEU A 29 -11.19 -1.41 15.66
N ALA A 30 -11.68 -2.10 14.64
CA ALA A 30 -13.10 -2.33 14.43
C ALA A 30 -13.71 -3.42 15.34
N MET A 31 -12.88 -4.17 16.07
CA MET A 31 -13.29 -5.19 17.04
C MET A 31 -13.12 -4.74 18.50
N GLU A 32 -12.27 -3.74 18.73
CA GLU A 32 -11.89 -3.32 20.07
C GLU A 32 -12.95 -2.41 20.70
N ASN A 33 -13.38 -2.77 21.90
CA ASN A 33 -14.36 -2.02 22.69
C ASN A 33 -13.73 -1.31 23.90
N HIS A 34 -12.48 -1.63 24.26
CA HIS A 34 -11.78 -1.01 25.38
C HIS A 34 -10.95 0.18 24.91
N ASP A 35 -11.21 1.35 25.50
CA ASP A 35 -10.59 2.62 25.09
C ASP A 35 -9.05 2.59 25.14
N VAL A 36 -8.45 1.98 26.17
CA VAL A 36 -6.99 1.93 26.33
C VAL A 36 -6.33 1.14 25.19
N ALA A 37 -6.92 0.01 24.79
CA ALA A 37 -6.41 -0.80 23.69
C ALA A 37 -6.67 -0.12 22.34
N TYR A 38 -7.84 0.51 22.19
CA TYR A 38 -8.21 1.28 21.01
C TYR A 38 -7.22 2.42 20.74
N ASP A 39 -6.91 3.24 21.74
CA ASP A 39 -6.02 4.38 21.60
C ASP A 39 -4.58 3.97 21.26
N ARG A 40 -4.12 2.84 21.80
CA ARG A 40 -2.81 2.23 21.47
C ARG A 40 -2.77 1.78 20.01
N LEU A 41 -3.78 1.04 19.55
CA LEU A 41 -3.88 0.61 18.15
C LEU A 41 -3.97 1.81 17.20
N LEU A 42 -4.72 2.84 17.58
CA LEU A 42 -4.85 4.07 16.81
C LEU A 42 -3.53 4.83 16.71
N LEU A 43 -2.76 4.88 17.81
CA LEU A 43 -1.41 5.44 17.80
C LEU A 43 -0.48 4.67 16.85
N MET A 44 -0.52 3.34 16.90
CA MET A 44 0.27 2.48 16.00
C MET A 44 -0.10 2.73 14.53
N ALA A 45 -1.39 2.78 14.21
CA ALA A 45 -1.88 3.04 12.86
C ALA A 45 -1.45 4.43 12.35
N ARG A 46 -1.51 5.46 13.19
CA ARG A 46 -1.01 6.81 12.88
C ARG A 46 0.48 6.84 12.58
N LYS A 47 1.29 6.25 13.46
CA LYS A 47 2.75 6.20 13.28
C LYS A 47 3.12 5.46 12.00
N LEU A 48 2.47 4.32 11.76
CA LEU A 48 2.69 3.52 10.57
C LEU A 48 2.32 4.28 9.29
N TYR A 49 1.13 4.88 9.22
CA TYR A 49 0.71 5.63 8.04
C TYR A 49 1.66 6.80 7.74
N ARG A 50 2.09 7.53 8.77
CA ARG A 50 3.08 8.62 8.63
C ARG A 50 4.44 8.12 8.15
N PHE A 51 4.88 6.96 8.62
CA PHE A 51 6.16 6.35 8.22
C PHE A 51 6.12 5.82 6.77
N VAL A 52 5.00 5.22 6.37
CA VAL A 52 4.86 4.55 5.07
C VAL A 52 4.59 5.55 3.93
N THR A 53 3.96 6.69 4.21
CA THR A 53 3.65 7.71 3.20
C THR A 53 4.87 8.28 2.47
N PRO A 54 5.99 8.68 3.12
CA PRO A 54 7.18 9.11 2.40
C PRO A 54 7.83 7.96 1.61
N ILE A 55 7.74 6.71 2.11
CA ILE A 55 8.25 5.52 1.43
C ILE A 55 7.48 5.25 0.12
N MET A 56 6.16 5.46 0.12
CA MET A 56 5.36 5.43 -1.11
C MET A 56 5.95 6.42 -2.13
N TRP A 57 6.15 7.68 -1.75
CA TRP A 57 6.71 8.69 -2.67
C TRP A 57 8.09 8.32 -3.18
N LEU A 58 8.98 7.82 -2.32
CA LEU A 58 10.30 7.32 -2.73
C LEU A 58 10.18 6.14 -3.72
N THR A 59 9.21 5.25 -3.49
CA THR A 59 8.92 4.13 -4.42
C THR A 59 8.49 4.64 -5.79
N LEU A 60 7.60 5.63 -5.83
CA LEU A 60 7.10 6.21 -7.08
C LEU A 60 8.19 6.97 -7.83
N ILE A 61 8.97 7.79 -7.14
CA ILE A 61 10.06 8.56 -7.75
C ILE A 61 11.09 7.61 -8.36
N THR A 62 11.54 6.61 -7.59
CA THR A 62 12.55 5.65 -8.05
C THR A 62 11.99 4.73 -9.15
N GLY A 63 10.71 4.38 -9.10
CA GLY A 63 10.03 3.59 -10.13
C GLY A 63 9.89 4.35 -11.44
N SER A 64 9.48 5.61 -11.39
CA SER A 64 9.40 6.50 -12.56
C SER A 64 10.78 6.77 -13.16
N TRP A 65 11.81 6.95 -12.34
CA TRP A 65 13.18 7.09 -12.83
C TRP A 65 13.62 5.83 -13.58
N LEU A 66 13.41 4.64 -13.01
CA LEU A 66 13.73 3.38 -13.67
C LEU A 66 12.94 3.20 -14.97
N TRP A 67 11.66 3.58 -14.99
CA TRP A 67 10.84 3.56 -16.21
C TRP A 67 11.48 4.39 -17.32
N LEU A 68 11.70 5.68 -17.08
CA LEU A 68 12.23 6.62 -18.07
C LEU A 68 13.65 6.26 -18.54
N ALA A 69 14.45 5.63 -17.68
CA ALA A 69 15.84 5.26 -18.00
C ALA A 69 15.98 3.93 -18.76
N TYR A 70 15.04 2.99 -18.63
CA TYR A 70 15.25 1.60 -19.10
C TYR A 70 14.15 1.01 -19.98
N PHE A 71 12.92 1.50 -19.92
CA PHE A 71 11.78 0.80 -20.53
C PHE A 71 11.16 1.62 -21.65
N PRO A 72 11.20 1.13 -22.91
CA PRO A 72 10.51 1.76 -24.02
C PRO A 72 8.99 1.77 -23.79
N LEU A 73 8.30 2.81 -24.30
CA LEU A 73 6.84 2.97 -24.18
C LEU A 73 6.04 1.87 -24.90
N SER A 74 6.67 1.07 -25.74
CA SER A 74 6.07 -0.03 -26.50
C SER A 74 5.77 -1.28 -25.66
N MET A 75 6.20 -1.33 -24.40
CA MET A 75 5.91 -2.46 -23.50
C MET A 75 4.52 -2.33 -22.87
N ASN A 76 3.54 -3.01 -23.45
CA ASN A 76 2.14 -2.97 -23.00
C ASN A 76 1.97 -3.45 -21.54
N TRP A 77 2.76 -4.44 -21.07
CA TRP A 77 2.69 -4.94 -19.68
C TRP A 77 3.03 -3.86 -18.65
N LEU A 78 3.83 -2.87 -19.04
CA LEU A 78 4.22 -1.77 -18.18
C LEU A 78 3.06 -0.82 -17.89
N TRP A 79 2.22 -0.54 -18.89
CA TRP A 79 1.03 0.29 -18.73
C TRP A 79 0.03 -0.35 -17.76
N VAL A 80 -0.19 -1.67 -17.87
CA VAL A 80 -1.03 -2.41 -16.92
C VAL A 80 -0.45 -2.34 -15.51
N LYS A 81 0.88 -2.52 -15.37
CA LYS A 81 1.55 -2.37 -14.07
C LYS A 81 1.37 -0.96 -13.50
N LEU A 82 1.52 0.09 -14.31
CA LEU A 82 1.34 1.47 -13.86
C LEU A 82 -0.09 1.75 -13.41
N ALA A 83 -1.10 1.20 -14.11
CA ALA A 83 -2.50 1.28 -13.68
C ALA A 83 -2.72 0.61 -12.31
N LEU A 84 -2.10 -0.54 -12.05
CA LEU A 84 -2.16 -1.20 -10.75
C LEU A 84 -1.46 -0.39 -9.65
N VAL A 85 -0.31 0.22 -9.95
CA VAL A 85 0.38 1.12 -9.01
C VAL A 85 -0.48 2.35 -8.71
N ALA A 86 -1.16 2.92 -9.70
CA ALA A 86 -2.13 4.00 -9.47
C ALA A 86 -3.29 3.55 -8.54
N GLY A 87 -3.79 2.33 -8.73
CA GLY A 87 -4.75 1.70 -7.81
C GLY A 87 -4.22 1.57 -6.38
N LEU A 88 -2.95 1.19 -6.20
CA LEU A 88 -2.31 1.13 -4.87
C LEU A 88 -2.17 2.50 -4.22
N ILE A 89 -1.87 3.55 -4.99
CA ILE A 89 -1.85 4.93 -4.49
C ILE A 89 -3.24 5.31 -3.99
N ALA A 90 -4.28 5.06 -4.78
CA ALA A 90 -5.66 5.30 -4.37
C ALA A 90 -6.00 4.53 -3.08
N TYR A 91 -5.61 3.26 -3.00
CA TYR A 91 -5.79 2.43 -1.82
C TYR A 91 -5.07 3.00 -0.58
N HIS A 92 -3.82 3.45 -0.73
CA HIS A 92 -3.05 4.09 0.36
C HIS A 92 -3.78 5.33 0.89
N HIS A 93 -4.31 6.18 0.02
CA HIS A 93 -5.09 7.35 0.44
C HIS A 93 -6.45 6.98 1.07
N VAL A 94 -7.11 5.91 0.58
CA VAL A 94 -8.31 5.37 1.23
C VAL A 94 -7.97 4.90 2.65
N CYS A 95 -6.82 4.26 2.88
CA CYS A 95 -6.36 3.92 4.22
C CYS A 95 -6.21 5.16 5.11
N GLY A 96 -5.64 6.24 4.59
CA GLY A 96 -5.57 7.53 5.30
C GLY A 96 -6.93 8.11 5.65
N LYS A 97 -7.92 8.00 4.74
CA LYS A 97 -9.31 8.40 5.03
C LYS A 97 -9.93 7.54 6.13
N ARG A 98 -9.73 6.21 6.08
CA ARG A 98 -10.24 5.30 7.12
C ARG A 98 -9.59 5.55 8.47
N LEU A 99 -8.29 5.80 8.51
CA LEU A 99 -7.58 6.19 9.72
C LEU A 99 -8.23 7.41 10.38
N ARG A 100 -8.51 8.48 9.62
CA ARG A 100 -9.21 9.67 10.14
C ARG A 100 -10.61 9.35 10.69
N GLN A 101 -11.32 8.40 10.09
CA GLN A 101 -12.63 7.97 10.61
C GLN A 101 -12.50 7.23 11.95
N PHE A 102 -11.46 6.41 12.13
CA PHE A 102 -11.15 5.82 13.43
C PHE A 102 -10.73 6.89 14.45
N GLU A 103 -9.92 7.87 14.04
CA GLU A 103 -9.56 9.01 14.92
C GLU A 103 -10.78 9.79 15.41
N ALA A 104 -11.78 9.97 14.54
CA ALA A 104 -13.05 10.61 14.88
C ALA A 104 -14.06 9.69 15.58
N ARG A 105 -13.75 8.40 15.75
CA ARG A 105 -14.69 7.34 16.22
C ARG A 105 -15.98 7.22 15.39
N GLU A 106 -15.91 7.55 14.10
CA GLU A 106 -17.02 7.52 13.14
C GLU A 106 -16.95 6.29 12.20
N ASN A 107 -16.24 5.24 12.61
CA ASN A 107 -16.13 4.04 11.79
C ASN A 107 -17.47 3.30 11.72
N THR A 108 -18.06 3.26 10.52
CA THR A 108 -19.31 2.54 10.22
C THR A 108 -19.11 1.16 9.60
N LYS A 109 -17.85 0.72 9.43
CA LYS A 109 -17.51 -0.54 8.76
C LYS A 109 -17.14 -1.62 9.78
N SER A 110 -17.63 -2.84 9.55
CA SER A 110 -17.33 -3.99 10.41
C SER A 110 -15.91 -4.51 10.20
N HIS A 111 -15.39 -5.24 11.18
CA HIS A 111 -14.12 -5.95 11.08
C HIS A 111 -14.05 -6.92 9.90
N VAL A 112 -15.18 -7.51 9.47
CA VAL A 112 -15.26 -8.38 8.28
C VAL A 112 -14.96 -7.59 7.01
N TRP A 113 -15.47 -6.37 6.90
CA TRP A 113 -15.19 -5.49 5.77
C TRP A 113 -13.68 -5.18 5.69
N PHE A 114 -13.05 -4.89 6.84
CA PHE A 114 -11.61 -4.64 6.89
C PHE A 114 -10.76 -5.88 6.59
N ARG A 115 -11.26 -7.10 6.85
CA ARG A 115 -10.58 -8.34 6.43
C ARG A 115 -10.51 -8.45 4.91
N TRP A 116 -11.63 -8.23 4.22
CA TRP A 116 -11.62 -8.20 2.76
C TRP A 116 -10.79 -7.05 2.20
N PHE A 117 -10.85 -5.88 2.84
CA PHE A 117 -10.01 -4.73 2.47
C PHE A 117 -8.51 -5.08 2.57
N ASN A 118 -8.10 -5.83 3.59
CA ASN A 118 -6.72 -6.30 3.78
C ASN A 118 -6.20 -7.21 2.65
N GLU A 119 -7.07 -7.93 1.94
CA GLU A 119 -6.64 -8.84 0.86
C GLU A 119 -6.34 -8.10 -0.46
N ILE A 120 -6.86 -6.88 -0.63
CA ILE A 120 -6.71 -6.11 -1.88
C ILE A 120 -5.22 -5.92 -2.24
N PRO A 121 -4.33 -5.46 -1.34
CA PRO A 121 -2.92 -5.30 -1.67
C PRO A 121 -2.22 -6.62 -2.03
N VAL A 122 -2.68 -7.76 -1.47
CA VAL A 122 -2.07 -9.08 -1.73
C VAL A 122 -2.36 -9.49 -3.18
N ILE A 123 -3.62 -9.36 -3.60
CA ILE A 123 -4.04 -9.66 -4.96
C ILE A 123 -3.30 -8.76 -5.95
N VAL A 124 -3.22 -7.45 -5.67
CA VAL A 124 -2.51 -6.52 -6.55
C VAL A 124 -1.01 -6.84 -6.62
N LEU A 125 -0.37 -7.19 -5.50
CA LEU A 125 1.03 -7.62 -5.47
C LEU A 125 1.24 -8.84 -6.38
N LEU A 126 0.38 -9.87 -6.24
CA LEU A 126 0.46 -11.08 -7.05
C LEU A 126 0.39 -10.77 -8.55
N VAL A 127 -0.57 -9.95 -8.97
CA VAL A 127 -0.73 -9.57 -10.38
C VAL A 127 0.49 -8.76 -10.86
N ILE A 128 1.00 -7.81 -10.08
CA ILE A 128 2.20 -7.04 -10.43
C ILE A 128 3.41 -7.96 -10.61
N VAL A 129 3.61 -8.94 -9.71
CA VAL A 129 4.72 -9.89 -9.79
C VAL A 129 4.60 -10.76 -11.04
N LEU A 130 3.41 -11.31 -11.32
CA LEU A 130 3.17 -12.09 -12.53
C LEU A 130 3.45 -11.29 -13.80
N LEU A 131 3.00 -10.03 -13.87
CA LEU A 131 3.30 -9.15 -15.01
C LEU A 131 4.80 -8.92 -15.20
N VAL A 132 5.55 -8.67 -14.11
CA VAL A 132 6.99 -8.39 -14.18
C VAL A 132 7.80 -9.65 -14.55
N VAL A 133 7.38 -10.82 -14.10
CA VAL A 133 8.07 -12.10 -14.35
C VAL A 133 7.75 -12.63 -15.74
N LEU A 134 6.47 -12.71 -16.10
CA LEU A 134 6.01 -13.34 -17.35
C LEU A 134 6.15 -12.42 -18.56
N LYS A 135 6.05 -11.10 -18.36
CA LYS A 135 6.07 -10.07 -19.43
C LYS A 135 5.24 -10.50 -20.67
N PRO A 136 3.95 -10.80 -20.50
CA PRO A 136 3.18 -11.57 -21.47
C PRO A 136 2.87 -10.87 -22.81
N PHE A 137 3.25 -9.61 -23.00
CA PHE A 137 2.99 -8.81 -24.20
C PHE A 137 3.83 -7.53 -24.22
#